data_AF-A0A818DZJ7-F1
#
_entry.id   AF-A0A818DZJ7-F1
#
_cell.length_a   1.000
_cell.length_b   1.000
_cell.length_c   1.000
_cell.angle_alpha   90.00
_cell.angle_beta   90.00
_cell.angle_gamma   90.00
#
_symmetry.space_group_name_H-M   'P 1'
#
loop_
_entity.id
_entity.type
_entity.pdbx_description
1 polymer ?
#
loop_
_entity_poly.entity_id
_entity_poly.type
_entity_poly.pdbx_seq_one_letter_code
_entity_poly.pdbx_strand_id
1 'polypeptide(L)'
;SSKHHVIIMLIDALRSDYVFNRNNSSFYLKSIEKFEENGKALSFKLRCHTPTVTLPRLKALLTGTIPSFWDIIYNYNSSKLELDNILIQYKRKYPENKIVFYGDDTWIKLFPNDIFSRSKGLQSFFVTDFKEIDLNVTEGLYSELNQMNEWNLLIVHYLGLDHIGHAYGAFNSFIKDKLNE
;
A
#
# COMPACT_ATOMS: atom_id res chain seq x y z
N SER A 1 -7.49 -29.20 2.60
CA SER A 1 -6.64 -28.09 3.06
C SER A 1 -7.41 -26.80 2.81
N SER A 2 -7.66 -25.98 3.83
CA SER A 2 -8.29 -24.66 3.65
C SER A 2 -7.34 -23.77 2.85
N LYS A 3 -7.79 -23.24 1.70
CA LYS A 3 -7.06 -22.16 1.03
C LYS A 3 -7.19 -20.91 1.90
N HIS A 4 -6.06 -20.37 2.34
CA HIS A 4 -6.01 -19.12 3.08
C HIS A 4 -5.82 -17.97 2.09
N HIS A 5 -6.58 -16.90 2.30
CA HIS A 5 -6.53 -15.68 1.50
C HIS A 5 -6.00 -14.56 2.38
N VAL A 6 -5.00 -13.84 1.87
CA VAL A 6 -4.39 -12.72 2.59
C VAL A 6 -4.54 -11.45 1.75
N ILE A 7 -5.00 -10.37 2.38
CA ILE A 7 -5.06 -9.05 1.77
C ILE A 7 -4.01 -8.18 2.46
N ILE A 8 -3.10 -7.61 1.67
CA ILE A 8 -2.17 -6.57 2.10
C ILE A 8 -2.73 -5.24 1.59
N MET A 9 -3.19 -4.41 2.51
CA MET A 9 -3.63 -3.05 2.21
C MET A 9 -2.52 -2.08 2.61
N LEU A 10 -1.95 -1.41 1.62
CA LEU A 10 -0.98 -0.34 1.80
C LEU A 10 -1.69 1.00 1.58
N ILE A 11 -1.59 1.90 2.55
CA ILE A 11 -2.11 3.27 2.44
C ILE A 11 -0.91 4.19 2.55
N ASP A 12 -0.56 4.85 1.44
CA ASP A 12 0.61 5.73 1.40
C ASP A 12 0.36 6.98 2.26
N ALA A 13 1.43 7.45 2.92
CA ALA A 13 1.42 8.54 3.86
C ALA A 13 0.34 8.45 4.97
N LEU A 14 -0.08 7.24 5.37
CA LEU A 14 -0.95 7.06 6.54
C LEU A 14 -0.20 7.43 7.82
N ARG A 15 -0.36 8.69 8.24
CA ARG A 15 0.36 9.21 9.41
C ARG A 15 -0.16 8.57 10.70
N SER A 16 0.78 8.28 11.60
CA SER A 16 0.46 7.66 12.88
C SER A 16 -0.51 8.47 13.75
N ASP A 17 -0.55 9.80 13.62
CA ASP A 17 -1.50 10.61 14.36
C ASP A 17 -2.95 10.46 13.85
N TYR A 18 -3.17 10.01 12.62
CA TYR A 18 -4.52 9.66 12.15
C TYR A 18 -5.06 8.38 12.79
N VAL A 19 -4.17 7.48 13.23
CA VAL A 19 -4.51 6.16 13.78
C VAL A 19 -4.47 6.16 15.32
N PHE A 20 -3.55 6.89 15.94
CA PHE A 20 -3.30 6.79 17.38
C PHE A 20 -3.71 8.03 18.18
N ASN A 21 -3.97 9.18 17.54
CA ASN A 21 -4.37 10.41 18.25
C ASN A 21 -5.90 10.55 18.32
N ARG A 22 -6.54 9.80 19.22
CA ARG A 22 -8.00 9.80 19.43
C ARG A 22 -8.57 11.18 19.80
N ASN A 23 -7.74 12.06 20.36
CA ASN A 23 -8.15 13.42 20.75
C ASN A 23 -8.33 14.36 19.53
N ASN A 24 -7.81 13.98 18.35
CA ASN A 24 -8.00 14.74 17.13
C ASN A 24 -9.21 14.22 16.34
N SER A 25 -10.42 14.52 16.84
CA SER A 25 -11.69 14.01 16.29
C SER A 25 -11.91 14.32 14.80
N SER A 26 -11.21 15.31 14.26
CA SER A 26 -11.32 15.73 12.86
C SER A 26 -10.51 14.87 11.89
N PHE A 27 -9.46 14.17 12.36
CA PHE A 27 -8.54 13.41 11.51
C PHE A 27 -8.28 11.99 12.04
N TYR A 28 -9.14 11.50 12.93
CA TYR A 28 -9.03 10.18 13.51
C TYR A 28 -9.78 9.12 12.68
N LEU A 29 -9.10 8.02 12.34
CA LEU A 29 -9.68 6.87 11.66
C LEU A 29 -10.58 6.06 12.62
N LYS A 30 -11.85 6.46 12.71
CA LYS A 30 -12.83 5.81 13.60
C LYS A 30 -13.10 4.34 13.27
N SER A 31 -12.93 3.95 12.01
CA SER A 31 -13.17 2.57 11.56
C SER A 31 -12.27 1.56 12.28
N ILE A 32 -11.00 1.90 12.50
CA ILE A 32 -10.03 0.99 13.14
C ILE A 32 -10.32 0.80 14.63
N GLU A 33 -10.80 1.84 15.31
CA GLU A 33 -11.14 1.81 16.74
C GLU A 33 -12.12 0.67 17.03
N LYS A 34 -13.20 0.59 16.24
CA LYS A 34 -14.22 -0.43 16.38
C LYS A 34 -13.67 -1.84 16.17
N PHE A 35 -12.70 -2.02 15.27
CA PHE A 35 -12.09 -3.34 15.06
C PHE A 35 -11.14 -3.71 16.20
N GLU A 36 -10.38 -2.75 16.73
CA GLU A 36 -9.51 -2.96 17.91
C GLU A 36 -10.34 -3.33 19.15
N GLU A 37 -11.41 -2.60 19.43
CA GLU A 37 -12.30 -2.84 20.58
C GLU A 37 -12.95 -4.24 20.52
N ASN A 38 -13.26 -4.71 19.31
CA ASN A 38 -13.81 -6.05 19.10
C ASN A 38 -12.75 -7.16 19.01
N GLY A 39 -11.46 -6.85 19.23
CA GLY A 39 -10.36 -7.81 19.13
C GLY A 39 -10.11 -8.35 17.71
N LYS A 40 -10.58 -7.63 16.68
CA LYS A 40 -10.45 -8.00 15.26
C LYS A 40 -9.30 -7.30 14.56
N ALA A 41 -8.67 -6.31 15.19
CA ALA A 41 -7.50 -5.60 14.68
C ALA A 41 -6.45 -5.38 15.76
N LEU A 42 -5.20 -5.27 15.32
CA LEU A 42 -4.06 -4.86 16.13
C LEU A 42 -3.31 -3.78 15.36
N SER A 43 -3.17 -2.59 15.94
CA SER A 43 -2.41 -1.50 15.33
C SER A 43 -0.99 -1.41 15.89
N PHE A 44 -0.02 -1.22 15.02
CA PHE A 44 1.38 -1.03 15.38
C PHE A 44 1.89 0.30 14.80
N LYS A 45 2.66 1.04 15.59
CA LYS A 45 3.31 2.28 15.13
C LYS A 45 4.76 2.00 14.77
N LEU A 46 5.10 2.17 13.50
CA LEU A 46 6.47 2.12 13.02
C LEU A 46 7.00 3.55 12.86
N ARG A 47 8.17 3.85 13.44
CA ARG A 47 8.86 5.15 13.27
C ARG A 47 9.98 4.99 12.25
N CYS A 48 10.08 5.96 11.35
CA CYS A 48 10.99 5.91 10.23
C CYS A 48 11.78 7.23 10.09
N HIS A 49 13.11 7.15 9.95
CA HIS A 49 14.02 8.31 9.81
C HIS A 49 14.55 8.44 8.36
N THR A 50 15.01 9.63 7.93
CA THR A 50 15.55 9.99 6.58
C THR A 50 17.00 9.47 6.34
N PRO A 51 17.56 9.31 5.10
CA PRO A 51 17.32 10.02 3.82
C PRO A 51 16.29 9.35 2.90
N THR A 52 16.49 9.32 1.59
CA THR A 52 15.53 9.29 0.47
C THR A 52 15.38 8.15 -0.58
N VAL A 53 15.77 6.89 -0.37
CA VAL A 53 16.01 5.88 -1.42
C VAL A 53 15.14 4.53 -1.27
N THR A 54 14.27 4.15 -2.25
CA THR A 54 13.26 3.04 -2.41
C THR A 54 13.63 1.61 -2.00
N LEU A 55 14.77 1.07 -2.44
CA LEU A 55 15.24 -0.28 -2.12
C LEU A 55 15.59 -0.44 -0.63
N PRO A 56 16.33 0.48 0.04
CA PRO A 56 16.40 0.48 1.49
C PRO A 56 15.09 0.72 2.25
N ARG A 57 14.00 1.23 1.65
CA ARG A 57 12.69 1.31 2.32
C ARG A 57 11.94 -0.03 2.35
N LEU A 58 12.00 -0.78 1.25
CA LEU A 58 11.54 -2.17 1.21
C LEU A 58 12.40 -3.06 2.11
N LYS A 59 13.72 -2.79 2.16
CA LYS A 59 14.63 -3.38 3.15
C LYS A 59 14.29 -2.94 4.58
N ALA A 60 13.91 -1.68 4.84
CA ALA A 60 13.55 -1.15 6.16
C ALA A 60 12.25 -1.70 6.71
N LEU A 61 11.24 -1.91 5.87
CA LEU A 61 10.02 -2.60 6.28
C LEU A 61 10.33 -4.06 6.68
N LEU A 62 11.49 -4.58 6.26
CA LEU A 62 12.05 -5.89 6.60
C LEU A 62 13.22 -5.84 7.62
N THR A 63 13.86 -4.68 7.90
CA THR A 63 15.11 -4.53 8.69
C THR A 63 15.24 -3.27 9.57
N GLY A 64 14.32 -2.30 9.53
CA GLY A 64 14.14 -1.28 10.57
C GLY A 64 14.51 0.20 10.34
N THR A 65 14.98 0.71 9.18
CA THR A 65 15.26 2.17 9.00
C THR A 65 15.17 2.71 7.55
N ILE A 66 14.49 3.85 7.35
CA ILE A 66 14.01 4.38 6.05
C ILE A 66 15.04 5.20 5.23
N PRO A 67 14.92 5.09 3.89
CA PRO A 67 14.97 6.29 3.07
C PRO A 67 13.93 6.40 1.88
N SER A 68 13.33 7.59 1.55
CA SER A 68 12.49 7.96 0.32
C SER A 68 12.24 6.94 -0.79
N PHE A 69 11.02 6.67 -1.16
CA PHE A 69 10.75 5.81 -2.32
C PHE A 69 11.11 6.45 -3.69
N TRP A 70 11.60 7.69 -3.75
CA TRP A 70 11.90 8.37 -5.01
C TRP A 70 13.37 8.36 -5.41
N ASP A 71 14.32 8.47 -4.47
CA ASP A 71 15.74 8.58 -4.85
C ASP A 71 16.32 7.25 -5.33
N ILE A 72 15.69 6.08 -5.11
CA ILE A 72 16.24 4.83 -5.70
C ILE A 72 15.72 4.61 -7.06
N ILE A 73 14.45 4.87 -7.32
CA ILE A 73 13.91 4.74 -8.67
C ILE A 73 14.73 5.63 -9.62
N TYR A 74 15.12 6.83 -9.20
CA TYR A 74 16.00 7.69 -10.00
C TYR A 74 17.45 7.16 -10.15
N ASN A 75 17.95 6.40 -9.18
CA ASN A 75 19.25 5.72 -9.25
C ASN A 75 19.18 4.32 -9.90
N TYR A 76 17.99 3.80 -10.24
CA TYR A 76 17.76 2.42 -10.70
C TYR A 76 17.69 2.28 -12.22
N ASN A 77 18.48 3.07 -12.95
CA ASN A 77 18.64 2.90 -14.39
C ASN A 77 19.65 1.77 -14.75
N SER A 78 20.03 0.95 -13.77
CA SER A 78 20.92 -0.20 -13.94
C SER A 78 20.24 -1.47 -13.44
N SER A 79 19.73 -2.27 -14.39
CA SER A 79 19.20 -3.64 -14.26
C SER A 79 17.99 -3.84 -13.34
N LYS A 80 16.83 -4.18 -13.95
CA LYS A 80 15.63 -4.77 -13.31
C LYS A 80 15.95 -5.54 -12.03
N LEU A 81 15.17 -5.32 -10.97
CA LEU A 81 15.35 -5.91 -9.63
C LEU A 81 15.75 -7.39 -9.64
N GLU A 82 17.06 -7.66 -9.65
CA GLU A 82 17.67 -8.98 -9.39
C GLU A 82 17.71 -9.31 -7.88
N LEU A 83 17.03 -8.51 -7.05
CA LEU A 83 17.09 -8.61 -5.59
C LEU A 83 15.93 -9.44 -5.05
N ASP A 84 16.29 -10.51 -4.33
CA ASP A 84 15.37 -11.39 -3.63
C ASP A 84 14.47 -10.58 -2.68
N ASN A 85 13.15 -10.71 -2.85
CA ASN A 85 12.15 -9.98 -2.09
C ASN A 85 10.97 -10.88 -1.70
N ILE A 86 10.12 -10.41 -0.78
CA ILE A 86 9.05 -11.23 -0.21
C ILE A 86 8.08 -11.82 -1.25
N LEU A 87 7.78 -11.10 -2.34
CA LEU A 87 6.90 -11.59 -3.39
C LEU A 87 7.59 -12.65 -4.25
N ILE A 88 8.87 -12.44 -4.60
CA ILE A 88 9.69 -13.45 -5.28
C ILE A 88 9.80 -14.71 -4.41
N GLN A 89 10.10 -14.58 -3.12
CA GLN A 89 10.18 -15.72 -2.21
C GLN A 89 8.85 -16.44 -2.05
N TYR A 90 7.75 -15.69 -1.93
CA TYR A 90 6.41 -16.25 -1.85
C TYR A 90 6.07 -17.03 -3.12
N LYS A 91 6.35 -16.47 -4.30
CA LYS A 91 6.11 -17.12 -5.59
C LYS A 91 7.00 -18.35 -5.78
N ARG A 92 8.28 -18.29 -5.38
CA ARG A 92 9.20 -19.44 -5.40
C ARG A 92 8.74 -20.57 -4.48
N LYS A 93 8.23 -20.23 -3.30
CA LYS A 93 7.73 -21.22 -2.32
C LYS A 93 6.38 -21.80 -2.73
N TYR A 94 5.53 -21.01 -3.37
CA TYR A 94 4.19 -21.41 -3.81
C TYR A 94 3.95 -21.00 -5.28
N PRO A 95 4.51 -21.74 -6.25
CA PRO A 95 4.42 -21.37 -7.67
C PRO A 95 2.99 -21.25 -8.19
N GLU A 96 2.10 -22.13 -7.69
CA GLU A 96 0.68 -22.18 -8.05
C GLU A 96 -0.15 -21.04 -7.43
N ASN A 97 0.39 -20.32 -6.44
CA ASN A 97 -0.36 -19.26 -5.79
C ASN A 97 -0.44 -18.04 -6.70
N LYS A 98 -1.66 -17.51 -6.83
CA LYS A 98 -1.95 -16.32 -7.64
C LYS A 98 -1.85 -15.08 -6.75
N ILE A 99 -1.07 -14.10 -7.20
CA ILE A 99 -0.92 -12.79 -6.57
C ILE A 99 -1.65 -11.77 -7.46
N VAL A 100 -2.50 -10.95 -6.85
CA VAL A 100 -3.26 -9.90 -7.53
C VAL A 100 -2.88 -8.53 -6.97
N PHE A 101 -2.75 -7.54 -7.84
CA PHE A 101 -2.34 -6.18 -7.44
C PHE A 101 -3.24 -5.07 -8.01
N TYR A 102 -3.60 -4.10 -7.19
CA TYR A 102 -4.26 -2.85 -7.62
C TYR A 102 -3.60 -1.66 -6.92
N GLY A 103 -3.25 -0.63 -7.68
CA GLY A 103 -2.68 0.61 -7.13
C GLY A 103 -1.61 1.21 -8.02
N ASP A 104 -0.60 1.82 -7.43
CA ASP A 104 0.48 2.52 -8.14
C ASP A 104 1.17 1.65 -9.22
N ASP A 105 1.24 2.15 -10.46
CA ASP A 105 1.84 1.44 -11.60
C ASP A 105 3.35 1.16 -11.46
N THR A 106 4.05 1.82 -10.53
CA THR A 106 5.46 1.57 -10.20
C THR A 106 5.68 0.14 -9.77
N TRP A 107 4.74 -0.50 -9.07
CA TRP A 107 4.85 -1.91 -8.68
C TRP A 107 5.00 -2.80 -9.91
N ILE A 108 4.17 -2.59 -10.93
CA ILE A 108 4.19 -3.38 -12.17
C ILE A 108 5.50 -3.17 -12.93
N LYS A 109 6.06 -1.96 -12.87
CA LYS A 109 7.36 -1.64 -13.50
C LYS A 109 8.55 -2.22 -12.74
N LEU A 110 8.46 -2.35 -11.42
CA LEU A 110 9.54 -2.80 -10.54
C LEU A 110 9.67 -4.32 -10.47
N PHE A 111 8.54 -5.04 -10.45
CA PHE A 111 8.55 -6.50 -10.31
C PHE A 111 8.64 -7.20 -11.67
N PRO A 112 9.25 -8.40 -11.74
CA PRO A 112 9.17 -9.25 -12.92
C PRO A 112 7.73 -9.51 -13.36
N ASN A 113 7.51 -9.62 -14.68
CA ASN A 113 6.19 -9.72 -15.30
C ASN A 113 5.37 -10.95 -14.84
N ASP A 114 6.02 -11.97 -14.28
CA ASP A 114 5.42 -13.23 -13.83
C ASP A 114 4.99 -13.22 -12.34
N ILE A 115 5.29 -12.16 -11.60
CA ILE A 115 4.91 -12.03 -10.19
C ILE A 115 3.40 -11.91 -10.02
N PHE A 116 2.77 -11.01 -10.79
CA PHE A 116 1.34 -10.75 -10.68
C PHE A 116 0.55 -11.56 -11.71
N SER A 117 -0.41 -12.35 -11.24
CA SER A 117 -1.33 -13.09 -12.11
C SER A 117 -2.42 -12.20 -12.70
N ARG A 118 -2.80 -11.15 -11.96
CA ARG A 118 -3.64 -10.04 -12.42
C ARG A 118 -3.11 -8.76 -11.77
N SER A 119 -3.08 -7.67 -12.52
CA SER A 119 -2.68 -6.38 -11.97
C SER A 119 -3.34 -5.22 -12.71
N LYS A 120 -3.71 -4.17 -11.98
CA LYS A 120 -4.10 -2.88 -12.56
C LYS A 120 -3.28 -1.76 -11.90
N GLY A 121 -2.37 -1.20 -12.69
CA GLY A 121 -1.57 -0.04 -12.31
C GLY A 121 -2.29 1.25 -12.66
N LEU A 122 -2.27 2.20 -11.75
CA LEU A 122 -2.83 3.53 -11.90
C LEU A 122 -1.68 4.53 -11.95
N GLN A 123 -1.74 5.48 -12.88
CA GLN A 123 -0.69 6.49 -13.03
C GLN A 123 -0.85 7.56 -11.97
N SER A 124 0.12 7.62 -11.05
CA SER A 124 0.11 8.54 -9.90
C SER A 124 0.44 10.00 -10.24
N PHE A 125 0.75 10.32 -11.50
CA PHE A 125 1.27 11.63 -11.91
C PHE A 125 0.22 12.76 -11.98
N PHE A 126 -1.08 12.45 -11.91
CA PHE A 126 -2.15 13.47 -11.90
C PHE A 126 -2.62 13.73 -10.45
N VAL A 127 -1.87 14.58 -9.74
CA VAL A 127 -2.04 14.94 -8.32
C VAL A 127 -3.44 15.47 -7.96
N THR A 128 -4.19 15.96 -8.94
CA THR A 128 -5.55 16.49 -8.72
C THR A 128 -6.62 15.41 -8.54
N ASP A 129 -6.32 14.15 -8.84
CA ASP A 129 -7.31 13.06 -8.84
C ASP A 129 -7.04 11.96 -7.81
N PHE A 130 -6.95 12.37 -6.54
CA PHE A 130 -6.83 11.48 -5.39
C PHE A 130 -8.12 10.70 -5.07
N LYS A 131 -9.20 10.91 -5.83
CA LYS A 131 -10.46 10.18 -5.69
C LYS A 131 -10.55 9.07 -6.72
N GLU A 132 -10.40 9.36 -8.02
CA GLU A 132 -10.58 8.35 -9.07
C GLU A 132 -9.57 7.20 -8.93
N ILE A 133 -8.32 7.50 -8.56
CA ILE A 133 -7.29 6.48 -8.35
C ILE A 133 -7.74 5.49 -7.27
N ASP A 134 -8.10 5.99 -6.09
CA ASP A 134 -8.47 5.14 -4.96
C ASP A 134 -9.85 4.47 -5.17
N LEU A 135 -10.77 5.09 -5.92
CA LEU A 135 -12.00 4.43 -6.37
C LEU A 135 -11.68 3.21 -7.24
N ASN A 136 -10.76 3.34 -8.21
CA ASN A 136 -10.35 2.22 -9.05
C ASN A 136 -9.70 1.08 -8.24
N VAL A 137 -8.93 1.41 -7.19
CA VAL A 137 -8.38 0.41 -6.27
C VAL A 137 -9.50 -0.28 -5.49
N THR A 138 -10.46 0.49 -4.98
CA THR A 138 -11.62 0.00 -4.22
C THR A 138 -12.52 -0.91 -5.07
N GLU A 139 -12.80 -0.54 -6.32
CA GLU A 139 -13.53 -1.37 -7.28
C GLU A 139 -12.80 -2.69 -7.56
N GLY A 140 -11.47 -2.63 -7.72
CA GLY A 140 -10.62 -3.81 -7.87
C GLY A 140 -10.70 -4.72 -6.65
N LEU A 141 -10.60 -4.16 -5.44
CA LEU A 141 -10.75 -4.89 -4.19
C LEU A 141 -12.10 -5.61 -4.11
N TYR A 142 -13.21 -4.91 -4.33
CA TYR A 142 -14.54 -5.52 -4.27
C TYR A 142 -14.74 -6.59 -5.35
N SER A 143 -14.22 -6.36 -6.56
CA SER A 143 -14.23 -7.37 -7.62
C SER A 143 -13.51 -8.64 -7.18
N GLU A 144 -12.31 -8.53 -6.62
CA GLU A 144 -11.52 -9.68 -6.15
C GLU A 144 -12.14 -10.37 -4.92
N LEU A 145 -12.80 -9.63 -4.03
CA LEU A 145 -13.57 -10.21 -2.92
C LEU A 145 -14.75 -11.07 -3.40
N ASN A 146 -15.33 -10.79 -4.57
CA ASN A 146 -16.37 -11.63 -5.16
C ASN A 146 -15.83 -12.91 -5.82
N GLN A 147 -14.52 -13.02 -5.99
CA GLN A 147 -13.83 -14.16 -6.62
C GLN A 147 -12.67 -14.68 -5.76
N MET A 148 -12.87 -14.78 -4.44
CA MET A 148 -11.81 -15.21 -3.51
C MET A 148 -11.11 -16.51 -3.92
N ASN A 149 -11.80 -17.44 -4.57
CA ASN A 149 -11.21 -18.71 -5.03
C ASN A 149 -10.13 -18.55 -6.13
N GLU A 150 -10.03 -17.37 -6.76
CA GLU A 150 -9.15 -17.09 -7.90
C GLU A 150 -7.81 -16.44 -7.53
N TRP A 151 -7.53 -16.25 -6.24
CA TRP A 151 -6.27 -15.66 -5.77
C TRP A 151 -5.89 -16.15 -4.37
N ASN A 152 -4.63 -15.97 -3.99
CA ASN A 152 -4.13 -16.33 -2.65
C ASN A 152 -3.64 -15.09 -1.88
N LEU A 153 -3.03 -14.16 -2.60
CA LEU A 153 -2.55 -12.90 -2.06
C LEU A 153 -3.11 -11.75 -2.91
N LEU A 154 -3.83 -10.82 -2.27
CA LEU A 154 -4.28 -9.58 -2.88
C LEU A 154 -3.52 -8.42 -2.24
N ILE A 155 -2.94 -7.56 -3.07
CA ILE A 155 -2.23 -6.36 -2.64
C ILE A 155 -2.97 -5.16 -3.21
N VAL A 156 -3.38 -4.23 -2.34
CA VAL A 156 -4.01 -2.98 -2.73
C VAL A 156 -3.20 -1.82 -2.19
N HIS A 157 -2.91 -0.83 -3.02
CA HIS A 157 -2.10 0.33 -2.68
C HIS A 157 -2.86 1.63 -2.96
N TYR A 158 -3.26 2.32 -1.89
CA TYR A 158 -3.97 3.59 -1.92
C TYR A 158 -2.99 4.76 -1.81
N LEU A 159 -3.17 5.79 -2.64
CA LEU A 159 -2.26 6.93 -2.78
C LEU A 159 -2.88 8.24 -2.31
N GLY A 160 -4.20 8.29 -2.09
CA GLY A 160 -4.91 9.54 -1.94
C GLY A 160 -4.46 10.41 -0.77
N LEU A 161 -4.03 9.82 0.36
CA LEU A 161 -3.51 10.61 1.49
C LEU A 161 -2.17 11.28 1.18
N ASP A 162 -1.28 10.61 0.47
CA ASP A 162 0.01 11.16 0.04
C ASP A 162 -0.19 12.31 -0.96
N HIS A 163 -1.06 12.09 -1.96
CA HIS A 163 -1.40 13.10 -2.96
C HIS A 163 -2.00 14.36 -2.33
N ILE A 164 -2.98 14.21 -1.43
CA ILE A 164 -3.58 15.35 -0.72
C ILE A 164 -2.54 16.03 0.17
N GLY A 165 -1.71 15.24 0.88
CA GLY A 165 -0.66 15.75 1.75
C GLY A 165 0.35 16.61 1.01
N HIS A 166 0.80 16.19 -0.17
CA HIS A 166 1.71 16.93 -1.03
C HIS A 166 1.07 18.18 -1.66
N ALA A 167 -0.19 18.10 -2.09
CA ALA A 167 -0.87 19.20 -2.77
C ALA A 167 -1.38 20.29 -1.81
N TYR A 168 -1.92 19.90 -0.65
CA TYR A 168 -2.70 20.77 0.22
C TYR A 168 -2.23 20.79 1.68
N GLY A 169 -1.26 19.94 2.04
CA GLY A 169 -0.77 19.79 3.41
C GLY A 169 -1.59 18.79 4.23
N ALA A 170 -0.93 18.23 5.25
CA ALA A 170 -1.41 17.07 5.98
C ALA A 170 -2.52 17.36 7.02
N PHE A 171 -3.10 18.56 7.04
CA PHE A 171 -4.26 18.91 7.88
C PHE A 171 -5.35 19.64 7.09
N ASN A 172 -5.34 19.50 5.76
CA ASN A 172 -6.39 20.03 4.90
C ASN A 172 -7.71 19.26 5.09
N SER A 173 -8.87 19.91 4.86
CA SER A 173 -10.19 19.27 4.91
C SER A 173 -10.32 18.03 4.01
N PHE A 174 -9.61 17.98 2.89
CA PHE A 174 -9.61 16.80 2.01
C PHE A 174 -9.02 15.55 2.68
N ILE A 175 -8.06 15.69 3.61
CA ILE A 175 -7.55 14.55 4.40
C ILE A 175 -8.68 14.02 5.29
N LYS A 176 -9.46 14.90 5.91
CA LYS A 176 -10.58 14.49 6.76
C LYS A 176 -11.59 13.69 5.97
N ASP A 177 -12.00 14.17 4.80
CA ASP A 177 -12.95 13.44 3.94
C ASP A 177 -12.35 12.08 3.54
N LYS A 178 -11.06 12.06 3.20
CA LYS A 178 -10.36 10.85 2.77
C LYS A 178 -10.22 9.78 3.86
N LEU A 179 -10.04 10.17 5.11
CA LEU A 179 -9.99 9.22 6.23
C LEU A 179 -11.37 8.63 6.58
N ASN A 180 -12.47 9.15 6.03
CA ASN A 180 -13.81 8.61 6.24
C ASN A 180 -14.31 7.74 5.09
N GLU A 181 -13.51 7.59 4.03
CA GLU A 181 -13.75 6.64 2.92
C GLU A 181 -13.50 5.20 3.37
#